data_AF-A0A1G9ZB63-F1
#
_entry.id   AF-A0A1G9ZB63-F1
#
_cell.length_a   1.000
_cell.length_b   1.000
_cell.length_c   1.000
_cell.angle_alpha   90.00
_cell.angle_beta   90.00
_cell.angle_gamma   90.00
#
_symmetry.space_group_name_H-M   'P 1'
#
loop_
_entity.id
_entity.type
_entity.pdbx_description
1 polymer ?
#
loop_
_entity_poly.entity_id
_entity_poly.type
_entity_poly.pdbx_seq_one_letter_code
_entity_poly.pdbx_strand_id
1 'polypeptide(L)'
;MSQAQWQVAKQLGFSSWPKLKAHVDALDFAARHPTFDVCDAARTTHWRCGNGIAHSLQVAGLKGQFRMLTDPLCMGPVRDLPSEAFRVMRSAFSSQAFALDPVDVARRVNDEYHQLEALANADHSVLWCGADAYDQLLLIRALAGLEQAPHKLELIEVFGTEHEWPRRALTLTPLGHAVLNGDAYWLDHASHERWGGGVCLRPRQPHWTLGDDHLPVWRG
;
A
#
# COMPACT_ATOMS: atom_id res chain seq x y z
N MET A 1 -1.98 10.28 -23.26
CA MET A 1 -0.90 11.28 -23.04
C MET A 1 -0.80 12.17 -24.28
N SER A 2 -0.56 13.48 -24.14
CA SER A 2 -0.54 14.37 -25.31
C SER A 2 0.83 14.36 -26.02
N GLN A 3 0.83 14.45 -27.36
CA GLN A 3 2.03 14.46 -28.21
C GLN A 3 2.99 15.60 -27.84
N ALA A 4 2.46 16.74 -27.38
CA ALA A 4 3.23 17.89 -26.93
C ALA A 4 4.10 17.57 -25.70
N GLN A 5 3.56 16.87 -24.70
CA GLN A 5 4.32 16.46 -23.50
C GLN A 5 5.49 15.54 -23.85
N TRP A 6 5.29 14.64 -24.82
CA TRP A 6 6.35 13.74 -25.27
C TRP A 6 7.49 14.48 -25.99
N GLN A 7 7.17 15.44 -26.87
CA GLN A 7 8.18 16.23 -27.58
C GLN A 7 9.03 17.09 -26.63
N VAL A 8 8.40 17.74 -25.65
CA VAL A 8 9.12 18.54 -24.64
C VAL A 8 10.05 17.67 -23.81
N ALA A 9 9.60 16.50 -23.35
CA ALA A 9 10.45 15.57 -22.60
C ALA A 9 11.68 15.14 -23.39
N LYS A 10 11.51 14.80 -24.67
CA LYS A 10 12.62 14.40 -25.55
C LYS A 10 13.61 15.53 -25.84
N GLN A 11 13.14 16.75 -26.08
CA GLN A 11 14.00 17.91 -26.31
C GLN A 11 14.90 18.21 -25.11
N LEU A 12 14.39 17.96 -23.90
CA LEU A 12 15.13 18.10 -22.65
C LEU A 12 15.97 16.86 -22.28
N GLY A 13 16.07 15.88 -23.18
CA GLY A 13 16.90 14.68 -23.00
C GLY A 13 16.25 13.53 -22.20
N PHE A 14 14.96 13.63 -21.85
CA PHE A 14 14.25 12.61 -21.09
C PHE A 14 13.48 11.65 -22.00
N SER A 15 13.48 10.36 -21.65
CA SER A 15 12.80 9.33 -22.45
C SER A 15 11.27 9.35 -22.33
N SER A 16 10.71 10.08 -21.35
CA SER A 16 9.27 10.21 -21.14
C SER A 16 8.92 11.42 -20.27
N TRP A 17 7.70 11.93 -20.41
CA TRP A 17 7.19 13.05 -19.61
C TRP A 17 7.17 12.79 -18.09
N PRO A 18 6.78 11.58 -17.59
CA PRO A 18 6.88 11.28 -16.17
C PRO A 18 8.31 11.38 -15.61
N LYS A 19 9.33 10.98 -16.39
CA LYS A 19 10.74 11.09 -15.96
C LYS A 19 11.21 12.54 -15.90
N LEU A 20 10.80 13.37 -16.86
CA LEU A 20 11.07 14.80 -16.80
C LEU A 20 10.44 15.43 -15.54
N LYS A 21 9.17 15.12 -15.25
CA LYS A 21 8.50 15.66 -14.05
C LYS A 21 9.17 15.20 -12.77
N ALA A 22 9.49 13.91 -12.63
CA ALA A 22 10.21 13.39 -11.47
C ALA A 22 11.57 14.07 -11.27
N HIS A 23 12.28 14.39 -12.36
CA HIS A 23 13.54 15.13 -12.30
C HIS A 23 13.34 16.58 -11.83
N VAL A 24 12.32 17.27 -12.34
CA VAL A 24 11.98 18.64 -11.90
C VAL A 24 11.58 18.64 -10.43
N ASP A 25 10.75 17.70 -10.00
CA ASP A 25 10.32 17.57 -8.60
C ASP A 25 11.53 17.30 -7.67
N ALA A 26 12.51 16.50 -8.12
CA ALA A 26 13.75 16.26 -7.38
C ALA A 26 14.64 17.51 -7.25
N LEU A 27 14.76 18.30 -8.33
CA LEU A 27 15.51 19.57 -8.31
C LEU A 27 14.83 20.60 -7.40
N ASP A 28 13.51 20.72 -7.48
CA ASP A 28 12.71 21.59 -6.63
C ASP A 28 12.81 21.19 -5.15
N PHE A 29 12.78 19.88 -4.86
CA PHE A 29 12.97 19.36 -3.52
C PHE A 29 14.36 19.72 -2.99
N ALA A 30 15.43 19.44 -3.74
CA ALA A 30 16.80 19.75 -3.34
C ALA A 30 17.02 21.26 -3.15
N ALA A 31 16.44 22.10 -4.02
CA ALA A 31 16.55 23.56 -3.92
C ALA A 31 15.83 24.12 -2.68
N ARG A 32 14.67 23.55 -2.32
CA ARG A 32 13.90 23.94 -1.13
C ARG A 32 14.47 23.39 0.18
N HIS A 33 15.27 22.33 0.11
CA HIS A 33 15.84 21.66 1.29
C HIS A 33 17.37 21.51 1.17
N PRO A 34 18.13 22.63 1.10
CA PRO A 34 19.57 22.62 0.86
C PRO A 34 20.39 21.97 1.98
N THR A 35 19.81 21.81 3.16
CA THR A 35 20.40 21.12 4.32
C THR A 35 19.76 19.75 4.58
N PHE A 36 19.01 19.21 3.62
CA PHE A 36 18.41 17.88 3.75
C PHE A 36 19.50 16.83 3.75
N ASP A 37 19.87 16.41 4.96
CA ASP A 37 20.67 15.21 5.18
C ASP A 37 19.70 14.05 5.39
N VAL A 38 19.79 13.06 4.52
CA VAL A 38 18.99 11.85 4.63
C VAL A 38 19.44 11.10 5.87
N CYS A 39 18.74 11.30 6.98
CA CYS A 39 18.98 10.60 8.23
C CYS A 39 18.39 9.18 8.17
N ASP A 40 18.86 8.40 7.20
CA ASP A 40 18.57 6.98 7.10
C ASP A 40 19.88 6.18 7.18
N ALA A 41 19.92 5.24 8.11
CA ALA A 41 21.03 4.32 8.25
C ALA A 41 21.01 3.31 7.09
N ALA A 42 22.18 2.93 6.56
CA ALA A 42 22.27 1.88 5.52
C ALA A 42 21.65 0.53 5.92
N ARG A 43 21.35 0.33 7.21
CA ARG A 43 20.72 -0.87 7.77
C ARG A 43 19.20 -0.79 7.89
N THR A 44 18.59 0.34 7.56
CA THR A 44 17.13 0.50 7.62
C THR A 44 16.44 -0.34 6.56
N THR A 45 15.29 -0.90 6.91
CA THR A 45 14.43 -1.62 5.97
C THR A 45 13.12 -0.86 5.78
N HIS A 46 12.88 -0.37 4.57
CA HIS A 46 11.65 0.32 4.20
C HIS A 46 10.65 -0.66 3.60
N TRP A 47 9.44 -0.69 4.14
CA TRP A 47 8.38 -1.63 3.75
C TRP A 47 7.21 -0.90 3.11
N ARG A 48 6.65 -1.50 2.05
CA ARG A 48 5.43 -1.02 1.39
C ARG A 48 4.64 -2.18 0.77
N CYS A 49 3.34 -2.02 0.57
CA CYS A 49 2.51 -3.03 -0.11
C CYS A 49 2.79 -3.16 -1.63
N GLY A 50 3.58 -2.23 -2.19
CA GLY A 50 3.92 -2.16 -3.60
C GLY A 50 5.08 -1.18 -3.85
N ASN A 51 5.38 -0.90 -5.12
CA ASN A 51 6.60 -0.17 -5.51
C ASN A 51 6.40 1.34 -5.74
N GLY A 52 5.20 1.88 -5.51
CA GLY A 52 4.83 3.25 -5.92
C GLY A 52 5.73 4.37 -5.37
N ILE A 53 6.38 4.14 -4.23
CA ILE A 53 7.31 5.11 -3.61
C ILE A 53 8.78 4.73 -3.80
N ALA A 54 9.09 3.53 -4.31
CA ALA A 54 10.46 3.00 -4.33
C ALA A 54 11.43 3.94 -5.05
N HIS A 55 11.01 4.48 -6.20
CA HIS A 55 11.82 5.43 -6.96
C HIS A 55 11.98 6.77 -6.23
N SER A 56 10.92 7.29 -5.60
CA SER A 56 10.98 8.53 -4.83
C SER A 56 11.92 8.41 -3.64
N LEU A 57 11.91 7.26 -2.94
CA LEU A 57 12.84 6.98 -1.85
C LEU A 57 14.30 6.96 -2.34
N GLN A 58 14.54 6.34 -3.50
CA GLN A 58 15.86 6.31 -4.12
C GLN A 58 16.33 7.72 -4.54
N VAL A 59 15.48 8.51 -5.18
CA VAL A 59 15.78 9.88 -5.60
C VAL A 59 16.03 10.79 -4.40
N ALA A 60 15.29 10.58 -3.30
CA ALA A 60 15.50 11.29 -2.06
C ALA A 60 16.83 10.94 -1.37
N GLY A 61 17.55 9.90 -1.82
CA GLY A 61 18.86 9.52 -1.29
C GLY A 61 18.82 8.58 -0.09
N LEU A 62 17.70 7.90 0.17
CA LEU A 62 17.60 6.86 1.20
C LEU A 62 18.54 5.70 0.88
N LYS A 63 19.24 5.22 1.91
CA LYS A 63 20.34 4.24 1.80
C LYS A 63 19.91 2.85 2.24
N GLY A 64 18.82 2.74 2.97
CA GLY A 64 18.22 1.50 3.43
C GLY A 64 17.69 0.64 2.30
N GLN A 65 17.43 -0.62 2.62
CA GLN A 65 16.85 -1.59 1.70
C GLN A 65 15.33 -1.40 1.57
N PHE A 66 14.81 -1.47 0.35
CA PHE A 66 13.37 -1.43 0.08
C PHE A 66 12.81 -2.84 -0.07
N ARG A 67 11.74 -3.14 0.67
CA ARG A 67 11.04 -4.42 0.70
C ARG A 67 9.56 -4.22 0.45
N MET A 68 8.95 -5.22 -0.17
CA MET A 68 7.53 -5.22 -0.45
C MET A 68 6.88 -6.46 0.17
N LEU A 69 5.63 -6.30 0.61
CA LEU A 69 4.71 -7.41 0.77
C LEU A 69 3.62 -7.19 -0.27
N THR A 70 3.69 -7.92 -1.37
CA THR A 70 2.83 -7.73 -2.54
C THR A 70 1.57 -8.58 -2.52
N ASP A 71 1.35 -9.34 -1.44
CA ASP A 71 0.13 -10.10 -1.20
C ASP A 71 -1.03 -9.17 -0.83
N PRO A 72 -2.05 -8.99 -1.71
CA PRO A 72 -3.15 -8.08 -1.45
C PRO A 72 -4.16 -8.73 -0.53
N LEU A 73 -3.89 -8.69 0.77
CA LEU A 73 -4.78 -9.23 1.82
C LEU A 73 -6.18 -8.59 1.81
N CYS A 74 -6.35 -7.43 1.17
CA CYS A 74 -7.64 -6.81 0.91
C CYS A 74 -8.46 -7.52 -0.19
N MET A 75 -7.89 -8.52 -0.86
CA MET A 75 -8.50 -9.32 -1.90
C MET A 75 -8.33 -10.82 -1.63
N GLY A 76 -9.42 -11.57 -1.82
CA GLY A 76 -9.40 -13.04 -1.75
C GLY A 76 -9.48 -13.62 -0.35
N PRO A 77 -9.52 -14.96 -0.23
CA PRO A 77 -9.69 -15.59 1.07
C PRO A 77 -8.46 -15.32 1.95
N VAL A 78 -8.71 -14.87 3.16
CA VAL A 78 -7.74 -14.84 4.26
C VAL A 78 -8.31 -15.80 5.30
N ARG A 79 -7.61 -16.90 5.55
CA ARG A 79 -8.04 -17.96 6.46
C ARG A 79 -6.98 -18.17 7.52
N ASP A 80 -7.43 -18.55 8.72
CA ASP A 80 -6.54 -18.98 9.78
C ASP A 80 -5.99 -20.38 9.44
N LEU A 81 -4.74 -20.42 9.00
CA LEU A 81 -4.04 -21.61 8.51
C LEU A 81 -2.58 -21.56 8.98
N PRO A 82 -1.91 -22.72 9.12
CA PRO A 82 -0.45 -22.76 9.30
C PRO A 82 0.27 -21.98 8.20
N SER A 83 1.40 -21.33 8.54
CA SER A 83 2.10 -20.37 7.66
C SER A 83 2.34 -20.90 6.24
N GLU A 84 2.80 -22.14 6.09
CA GLU A 84 3.03 -22.76 4.78
C GLU A 84 1.74 -22.92 3.97
N ALA A 85 0.69 -23.50 4.58
CA ALA A 85 -0.62 -23.68 3.93
C ALA A 85 -1.26 -22.33 3.59
N PHE A 86 -1.08 -21.31 4.44
CA PHE A 86 -1.51 -19.96 4.18
C PHE A 86 -0.81 -19.37 2.94
N ARG A 87 0.53 -19.46 2.86
CA ARG A 87 1.32 -18.97 1.72
C ARG A 87 0.94 -19.67 0.42
N VAL A 88 0.70 -20.99 0.44
CA VAL A 88 0.21 -21.75 -0.72
C VAL A 88 -1.15 -21.21 -1.18
N MET A 89 -2.09 -21.03 -0.25
CA MET A 89 -3.42 -20.50 -0.54
C MET A 89 -3.37 -19.08 -1.12
N ARG A 90 -2.57 -18.18 -0.52
CA ARG A 90 -2.40 -16.81 -0.99
C ARG A 90 -1.70 -16.72 -2.34
N SER A 91 -0.73 -17.60 -2.59
CA SER A 91 -0.03 -17.70 -3.88
C SER A 91 -0.97 -18.16 -4.99
N ALA A 92 -1.78 -19.19 -4.73
CA ALA A 92 -2.77 -19.69 -5.68
C ALA A 92 -3.82 -18.61 -6.01
N PHE A 93 -4.34 -17.92 -4.99
CA PHE A 93 -5.26 -16.80 -5.20
C PHE A 93 -4.64 -15.70 -6.06
N SER A 94 -3.42 -15.26 -5.74
CA SER A 94 -2.74 -14.18 -6.47
C SER A 94 -2.43 -14.56 -7.92
N SER A 95 -2.02 -15.80 -8.17
CA SER A 95 -1.80 -16.29 -9.54
C SER A 95 -3.09 -16.26 -10.36
N GLN A 96 -4.20 -16.74 -9.80
CA GLN A 96 -5.50 -16.77 -10.49
C GLN A 96 -6.09 -15.38 -10.69
N ALA A 97 -6.11 -14.55 -9.65
CA ALA A 97 -6.74 -13.23 -9.68
C ALA A 97 -6.04 -12.25 -10.63
N PHE A 98 -4.72 -12.40 -10.81
CA PHE A 98 -3.90 -11.48 -11.61
C PHE A 98 -3.26 -12.12 -12.85
N ALA A 99 -3.64 -13.36 -13.19
CA ALA A 99 -3.10 -14.12 -14.32
C ALA A 99 -1.55 -14.15 -14.35
N LEU A 100 -0.95 -14.41 -13.20
CA LEU A 100 0.51 -14.47 -13.01
C LEU A 100 1.00 -15.92 -13.00
N ASP A 101 2.26 -16.13 -13.39
CA ASP A 101 2.89 -17.44 -13.33
C ASP A 101 2.86 -18.01 -11.89
N PRO A 102 2.31 -19.22 -11.68
CA PRO A 102 2.18 -19.79 -10.34
C PRO A 102 3.50 -20.02 -9.62
N VAL A 103 4.58 -20.36 -10.34
CA VAL A 103 5.89 -20.65 -9.76
C VAL A 103 6.54 -19.35 -9.29
N ASP A 104 6.49 -18.30 -10.10
CA ASP A 104 7.01 -16.99 -9.73
C ASP A 104 6.25 -16.37 -8.55
N VAL A 105 4.92 -16.49 -8.52
CA VAL A 105 4.11 -16.00 -7.40
C VAL A 105 4.44 -16.77 -6.12
N ALA A 106 4.50 -18.10 -6.17
CA ALA A 106 4.80 -18.92 -4.99
C ALA A 106 6.19 -18.60 -4.42
N ARG A 107 7.20 -18.46 -5.29
CA ARG A 107 8.55 -18.05 -4.89
C ARG A 107 8.52 -16.66 -4.25
N ARG A 108 7.89 -15.68 -4.91
CA ARG A 108 7.79 -14.31 -4.40
C ARG A 108 7.11 -14.25 -3.03
N VAL A 109 5.93 -14.87 -2.88
CA VAL A 109 5.20 -14.89 -1.60
C VAL A 109 6.05 -15.54 -0.50
N ASN A 110 6.72 -16.65 -0.78
CA ASN A 110 7.62 -17.25 0.20
C ASN A 110 8.77 -16.31 0.60
N ASP A 111 9.43 -15.69 -0.37
CA ASP A 111 10.52 -14.75 -0.13
C ASP A 111 10.07 -13.56 0.74
N GLU A 112 8.92 -12.97 0.40
CA GLU A 112 8.36 -11.81 1.12
C GLU A 112 7.95 -12.16 2.56
N TYR A 113 7.27 -13.30 2.77
CA TYR A 113 6.86 -13.71 4.11
C TYR A 113 8.04 -14.13 4.98
N HIS A 114 9.09 -14.74 4.42
CA HIS A 114 10.33 -14.98 5.17
C HIS A 114 11.04 -13.68 5.57
N GLN A 115 11.04 -12.68 4.70
CA GLN A 115 11.59 -11.36 5.04
C GLN A 115 10.75 -10.68 6.12
N LEU A 116 9.42 -10.86 6.08
CA LEU A 116 8.51 -10.30 7.08
C LEU A 116 8.72 -10.94 8.46
N GLU A 117 8.98 -12.25 8.52
CA GLU A 117 9.33 -12.95 9.77
C GLU A 117 10.63 -12.40 10.40
N ALA A 118 11.56 -11.90 9.58
CA ALA A 118 12.79 -11.28 10.06
C ALA A 118 12.59 -9.85 10.59
N LEU A 119 11.39 -9.26 10.48
CA LEU A 119 11.13 -7.86 10.85
C LEU A 119 11.42 -7.57 12.32
N ALA A 120 11.10 -8.51 13.22
CA ALA A 120 11.37 -8.38 14.66
C ALA A 120 12.87 -8.26 14.98
N ASN A 121 13.74 -8.81 14.12
CA ASN A 121 15.18 -8.86 14.32
C ASN A 121 15.94 -7.79 13.51
N ALA A 122 15.24 -6.97 12.72
CA ALA A 122 15.85 -5.87 12.00
C ALA A 122 16.26 -4.74 12.96
N ASP A 123 17.39 -4.07 12.69
CA ASP A 123 17.85 -2.97 13.55
C ASP A 123 16.89 -1.78 13.50
N HIS A 124 16.39 -1.48 12.30
CA HIS A 124 15.45 -0.40 12.05
C HIS A 124 14.57 -0.74 10.85
N SER A 125 13.26 -0.72 11.05
CA SER A 125 12.26 -0.85 10.00
C SER A 125 11.37 0.39 9.93
N VAL A 126 11.00 0.78 8.71
CA VAL A 126 10.05 1.86 8.43
C VAL A 126 8.91 1.28 7.60
N LEU A 127 7.70 1.28 8.12
CA LEU A 127 6.48 0.91 7.40
C LEU A 127 5.89 2.16 6.75
N TRP A 128 5.82 2.19 5.43
CA TRP A 128 5.16 3.26 4.69
C TRP A 128 3.73 2.83 4.38
N CYS A 129 2.75 3.30 5.16
CA CYS A 129 1.34 2.86 5.09
C CYS A 129 0.40 4.07 5.01
N GLY A 130 -0.42 4.15 3.97
CA GLY A 130 -1.54 5.08 3.91
C GLY A 130 -2.78 4.52 4.61
N ALA A 131 -3.89 5.25 4.53
CA ALA A 131 -5.14 4.88 5.19
C ALA A 131 -6.00 3.85 4.42
N ASP A 132 -5.55 3.36 3.26
CA ASP A 132 -6.31 2.38 2.48
C ASP A 132 -6.20 0.95 3.05
N ALA A 133 -7.17 0.10 2.68
CA ALA A 133 -7.27 -1.26 3.21
C ALA A 133 -6.07 -2.15 2.89
N TYR A 134 -5.35 -1.89 1.79
CA TYR A 134 -4.17 -2.69 1.45
C TYR A 134 -3.03 -2.35 2.41
N ASP A 135 -2.78 -1.06 2.63
CA ASP A 135 -1.77 -0.59 3.58
C ASP A 135 -2.07 -0.98 5.02
N GLN A 136 -3.33 -0.88 5.45
CA GLN A 136 -3.70 -1.24 6.81
C GLN A 136 -3.59 -2.75 7.06
N LEU A 137 -3.90 -3.60 6.07
CA LEU A 137 -3.73 -5.04 6.23
C LEU A 137 -2.27 -5.49 6.16
N LEU A 138 -1.41 -4.80 5.39
CA LEU A 138 0.04 -4.94 5.50
C LEU A 138 0.50 -4.64 6.94
N LEU A 139 0.10 -3.50 7.49
CA LEU A 139 0.46 -3.09 8.84
C LEU A 139 0.03 -4.12 9.87
N ILE A 140 -1.24 -4.55 9.84
CA ILE A 140 -1.77 -5.59 10.73
C ILE A 140 -0.98 -6.88 10.58
N ARG A 141 -0.68 -7.32 9.35
CA ARG A 141 0.07 -8.55 9.12
C ARG A 141 1.51 -8.46 9.65
N ALA A 142 2.18 -7.34 9.44
CA ALA A 142 3.52 -7.09 9.94
C ALA A 142 3.55 -7.12 11.48
N LEU A 143 2.60 -6.44 12.12
CA LEU A 143 2.53 -6.36 13.59
C LEU A 143 2.09 -7.68 14.23
N ALA A 144 1.16 -8.41 13.62
CA ALA A 144 0.68 -9.68 14.14
C ALA A 144 1.75 -10.79 14.09
N GLY A 145 2.76 -10.67 13.23
CA GLY A 145 3.88 -11.60 13.13
C GLY A 145 5.02 -11.31 14.10
N LEU A 146 4.93 -10.27 14.92
CA LEU A 146 5.96 -9.91 15.89
C LEU A 146 5.82 -10.76 17.16
N GLU A 147 6.74 -11.69 17.39
CA GLU A 147 6.86 -12.40 18.68
C GLU A 147 7.49 -11.51 19.77
N GLN A 148 8.24 -10.48 19.36
CA GLN A 148 8.86 -9.48 20.23
C GLN A 148 8.84 -8.10 19.57
N ALA A 149 8.97 -7.06 20.40
CA ALA A 149 9.13 -5.71 19.89
C ALA A 149 10.45 -5.58 19.11
N PRO A 150 10.43 -5.06 17.86
CA PRO A 150 11.64 -4.80 17.10
C PRO A 150 12.49 -3.70 17.76
N HIS A 151 13.79 -3.68 17.44
CA HIS A 151 14.72 -2.66 17.95
C HIS A 151 14.27 -1.24 17.67
N LYS A 152 13.81 -0.98 16.43
CA LYS A 152 13.18 0.28 16.04
C LYS A 152 12.20 0.05 14.89
N LEU A 153 10.94 0.42 15.11
CA LEU A 153 9.89 0.40 14.08
C LEU A 153 9.23 1.78 14.00
N GLU A 154 9.27 2.37 12.81
CA GLU A 154 8.60 3.63 12.51
C GLU A 154 7.46 3.38 11.53
N LEU A 155 6.36 4.11 11.71
CA LEU A 155 5.23 4.13 10.79
C LEU A 155 5.18 5.51 10.14
N ILE A 156 5.24 5.56 8.82
CA ILE A 156 5.10 6.79 8.04
C ILE A 156 3.86 6.69 7.19
N GLU A 157 2.98 7.68 7.35
CA GLU A 157 1.78 7.77 6.55
C GLU A 157 2.09 8.28 5.13
N VAL A 158 1.64 7.54 4.12
CA VAL A 158 1.76 7.96 2.71
C VAL A 158 0.42 8.55 2.26
N PHE A 159 0.34 9.88 2.20
CA PHE A 159 -0.82 10.57 1.65
C PHE A 159 -0.67 10.87 0.17
N GLY A 160 -1.81 10.89 -0.55
CA GLY A 160 -1.94 11.67 -1.79
C GLY A 160 -1.66 13.15 -1.48
N THR A 161 -0.99 13.83 -2.41
CA THR A 161 -0.26 15.10 -2.25
C THR A 161 -1.10 16.35 -1.94
N GLU A 162 -2.24 16.24 -1.25
CA GLU A 162 -3.16 17.39 -1.19
C GLU A 162 -2.88 18.39 -0.06
N HIS A 163 -2.26 18.05 1.10
CA HIS A 163 -1.95 19.07 2.13
C HIS A 163 -0.86 18.66 3.19
N GLU A 164 -0.18 19.62 3.87
CA GLU A 164 0.97 19.47 4.82
C GLU A 164 0.73 18.99 6.31
N TRP A 165 1.67 18.16 6.81
CA TRP A 165 1.82 17.55 8.16
C TRP A 165 2.75 18.41 9.07
N PRO A 166 2.74 18.39 10.44
CA PRO A 166 2.23 17.38 11.39
C PRO A 166 1.01 17.73 12.25
N ARG A 167 0.27 18.81 11.96
CA ARG A 167 -0.80 19.29 12.86
C ARG A 167 -2.19 18.67 12.64
N ARG A 168 -2.30 17.56 11.91
CA ARG A 168 -3.61 16.94 11.66
C ARG A 168 -3.95 15.89 12.70
N ALA A 169 -4.82 16.26 13.62
CA ALA A 169 -5.59 15.26 14.37
C ALA A 169 -6.54 14.58 13.39
N LEU A 170 -6.27 13.32 13.06
CA LEU A 170 -7.21 12.49 12.33
C LEU A 170 -8.18 11.87 13.34
N THR A 171 -9.46 12.17 13.19
CA THR A 171 -10.53 11.55 13.94
C THR A 171 -11.47 10.86 12.96
N LEU A 172 -12.05 9.74 13.38
CA LEU A 172 -13.11 9.13 12.60
C LEU A 172 -14.24 10.16 12.48
N THR A 173 -14.72 10.34 11.25
CA THR A 173 -15.92 11.14 11.04
C THR A 173 -17.10 10.48 11.75
N PRO A 174 -18.17 11.22 12.07
CA PRO A 174 -19.39 10.61 12.61
C PRO A 174 -19.91 9.45 11.76
N LEU A 175 -19.80 9.56 10.44
CA LEU A 175 -20.13 8.46 9.51
C LEU A 175 -19.18 7.27 9.68
N GLY A 176 -17.88 7.51 9.84
CA GLY A 176 -16.90 6.45 10.10
C GLY A 176 -17.24 5.67 11.37
N HIS A 177 -17.62 6.36 12.45
CA HIS A 177 -18.10 5.73 13.67
C HIS A 177 -19.38 4.90 13.44
N ALA A 178 -20.37 5.45 12.74
CA ALA A 178 -21.63 4.75 12.46
C ALA A 178 -21.42 3.49 11.60
N VAL A 179 -20.54 3.54 10.60
CA VAL A 179 -20.23 2.38 9.75
C VAL A 179 -19.56 1.27 10.56
N LEU A 180 -18.60 1.61 11.43
CA LEU A 180 -17.90 0.62 12.25
C LEU A 180 -18.80 -0.03 13.31
N ASN A 181 -19.80 0.70 13.80
CA ASN A 181 -20.80 0.18 14.73
C ASN A 181 -21.91 -0.62 14.03
N GLY A 182 -21.94 -0.66 12.69
CA GLY A 182 -23.01 -1.29 11.92
C GLY A 182 -24.28 -0.44 11.79
N ASP A 183 -24.27 0.80 12.29
CA ASP A 183 -25.41 1.73 12.26
C ASP A 183 -25.61 2.37 10.87
N ALA A 184 -24.60 2.31 9.99
CA ALA A 184 -24.66 2.87 8.64
C ALA A 184 -23.94 1.99 7.62
N TYR A 185 -24.43 2.03 6.37
CA TYR A 185 -23.78 1.34 5.26
C TYR A 185 -23.04 2.36 4.38
N TRP A 186 -21.71 2.25 4.31
CA TRP A 186 -20.86 3.28 3.68
C TRP A 186 -21.25 3.63 2.23
N LEU A 187 -21.66 2.64 1.42
CA LEU A 187 -21.94 2.86 0.00
C LEU A 187 -23.17 3.75 -0.24
N ASP A 188 -24.06 3.88 0.75
CA ASP A 188 -25.22 4.78 0.69
C ASP A 188 -24.78 6.27 0.74
N HIS A 189 -23.60 6.52 1.28
CA HIS A 189 -23.03 7.86 1.46
C HIS A 189 -21.89 8.18 0.48
N ALA A 190 -21.39 7.18 -0.25
CA ALA A 190 -20.32 7.35 -1.21
C ALA A 190 -20.74 8.22 -2.41
N SER A 191 -19.89 9.15 -2.83
CA SER A 191 -20.13 10.04 -3.97
C SER A 191 -19.44 9.61 -5.27
N HIS A 192 -18.55 8.61 -5.19
CA HIS A 192 -17.72 8.16 -6.31
C HIS A 192 -17.74 6.64 -6.41
N GLU A 193 -17.48 6.13 -7.61
CA GLU A 193 -17.32 4.71 -7.84
C GLU A 193 -16.12 4.16 -7.06
N ARG A 194 -16.25 2.92 -6.59
CA ARG A 194 -15.17 2.21 -5.92
C ARG A 194 -14.97 0.85 -6.55
N TRP A 195 -13.71 0.48 -6.75
CA TRP A 195 -13.36 -0.84 -7.26
C TRP A 195 -12.86 -1.71 -6.11
N GLY A 196 -13.45 -2.90 -5.98
CA GLY A 196 -13.05 -3.92 -5.01
C GLY A 196 -13.02 -5.28 -5.70
N GLY A 197 -11.87 -5.96 -5.71
CA GLY A 197 -11.72 -7.29 -6.32
C GLY A 197 -12.10 -7.38 -7.80
N GLY A 198 -11.93 -6.30 -8.57
CA GLY A 198 -12.35 -6.24 -9.98
C GLY A 198 -13.84 -5.97 -10.21
N VAL A 199 -14.63 -5.79 -9.13
CA VAL A 199 -16.03 -5.39 -9.19
C VAL A 199 -16.13 -3.88 -8.98
N CYS A 200 -16.80 -3.19 -9.90
CA CYS A 200 -17.15 -1.78 -9.75
C CYS A 200 -18.40 -1.65 -8.88
N LEU A 201 -18.24 -1.10 -7.68
CA LEU A 201 -19.31 -0.70 -6.79
C LEU A 201 -19.68 0.75 -7.09
N ARG A 202 -20.88 0.93 -7.64
CA ARG A 202 -21.43 2.24 -7.91
C ARG A 202 -22.39 2.62 -6.79
N PRO A 203 -22.26 3.81 -6.20
CA PRO A 203 -23.23 4.27 -5.20
C PRO A 203 -24.65 4.22 -5.77
N ARG A 204 -25.62 3.80 -4.94
CA ARG A 204 -27.05 3.71 -5.29
C ARG A 204 -27.38 2.77 -6.45
N GLN A 205 -26.48 1.84 -6.77
CA GLN A 205 -26.75 0.75 -7.70
C GLN A 205 -26.90 -0.56 -6.93
N PRO A 206 -27.76 -1.48 -7.40
CA PRO A 206 -27.88 -2.79 -6.79
C PRO A 206 -26.55 -3.55 -6.79
N HIS A 207 -26.25 -4.21 -5.67
CA HIS A 207 -25.00 -4.94 -5.48
C HIS A 207 -25.15 -6.07 -4.46
N TRP A 208 -24.25 -7.04 -4.53
CA TRP A 208 -24.12 -8.07 -3.51
C TRP A 208 -23.34 -7.53 -2.30
N THR A 209 -23.83 -7.81 -1.10
CA THR A 209 -23.13 -7.56 0.17
C THR A 209 -23.32 -8.76 1.09
N LEU A 210 -22.64 -8.78 2.22
CA LEU A 210 -22.93 -9.71 3.30
C LEU A 210 -24.00 -9.10 4.22
N GLY A 211 -24.97 -9.91 4.63
CA GLY A 211 -25.92 -9.59 5.70
C GLY A 211 -25.31 -9.79 7.09
N ASP A 212 -26.08 -9.46 8.12
CA ASP A 212 -25.64 -9.58 9.53
C ASP A 212 -25.44 -11.03 9.97
N ASP A 213 -26.04 -11.99 9.24
CA ASP A 213 -25.84 -13.43 9.37
C ASP A 213 -24.64 -13.96 8.56
N HIS A 214 -23.87 -13.06 7.95
CA HIS A 214 -22.76 -13.34 7.04
C HIS A 214 -23.15 -14.11 5.77
N LEU A 215 -24.44 -14.12 5.40
CA LEU A 215 -24.87 -14.69 4.13
C LEU A 215 -24.87 -13.62 3.03
N PRO A 216 -24.62 -14.00 1.76
CA PRO A 216 -24.75 -13.07 0.64
C PRO A 216 -26.19 -12.59 0.50
N VAL A 217 -26.38 -11.27 0.52
CA VAL A 217 -27.66 -10.62 0.29
C VAL A 217 -27.53 -9.64 -0.88
N TRP A 218 -28.57 -9.60 -1.71
CA TRP A 218 -28.69 -8.61 -2.78
C TRP A 218 -29.33 -7.35 -2.20
N ARG A 219 -28.60 -6.23 -2.19
CA ARG A 219 -29.15 -4.91 -1.85
C ARG A 219 -29.48 -4.17 -3.12
N GLY A 220 -30.73 -3.75 -3.27
CA GLY A 220 -31.27 -3.02 -4.42
C GLY A 220 -31.74 -1.63 -4.04
#